data_AF-A0AAN9UV70-F1
#
_entry.id   AF-A0AAN9UV70-F1
#
_cell.length_a   1.000
_cell.length_b   1.000
_cell.length_c   1.000
_cell.angle_alpha   90.00
_cell.angle_beta   90.00
_cell.angle_gamma   90.00
#
_symmetry.space_group_name_H-M   'P 1'
#
loop_
_entity.id
_entity.type
_entity.pdbx_description
1 polymer ?
#
loop_
_entity_poly.entity_id
_entity_poly.type
_entity_poly.pdbx_seq_one_letter_code
_entity_poly.pdbx_strand_id
1 'polypeptide(L)'
;MYNIPFPISTLRTRVRQEFEKHRFVNKLSVVDVLLMQNNAEYQEMMNYWKQSTHVMGYFNEENFRGADRLPDSFMKGFLEGRN
;
A
#
# COMPACT_ATOMS: atom_id res chain seq x y z
N MET A 1 10.94 -17.39 5.40
CA MET A 1 11.22 -15.97 5.05
C MET A 1 10.54 -15.67 3.72
N TYR A 2 9.91 -14.51 3.57
CA TYR A 2 9.16 -14.18 2.36
C TYR A 2 10.09 -14.12 1.15
N ASN A 3 9.73 -14.81 0.06
CA ASN A 3 10.42 -14.69 -1.22
C ASN A 3 9.70 -13.63 -2.06
N ILE A 4 10.31 -12.46 -2.16
CA ILE A 4 9.76 -11.27 -2.82
C ILE A 4 10.73 -10.88 -3.94
N PRO A 5 10.26 -10.66 -5.18
CA PRO A 5 11.11 -10.38 -6.34
C PRO A 5 11.60 -8.92 -6.40
N PHE A 6 11.81 -8.26 -5.24
CA PHE A 6 12.21 -6.85 -5.17
C PHE A 6 13.47 -6.63 -4.34
N PRO A 7 14.30 -5.63 -4.68
CA PRO A 7 15.41 -5.23 -3.84
C PRO A 7 14.92 -4.53 -2.56
N ILE A 8 15.75 -4.59 -1.52
CA ILE A 8 15.47 -3.98 -0.20
C ILE A 8 15.24 -2.46 -0.30
N SER A 9 15.83 -1.79 -1.28
CA SER A 9 15.58 -0.37 -1.58
C SER A 9 14.11 -0.13 -1.91
N THR A 10 13.52 -0.91 -2.81
CA THR A 10 12.11 -0.80 -3.19
C THR A 10 11.19 -1.07 -2.00
N LEU A 11 11.52 -2.06 -1.17
CA LEU A 11 10.76 -2.33 0.07
C LEU A 11 10.75 -1.10 1.00
N ARG A 12 11.92 -0.50 1.28
CA ARG A 12 12.02 0.69 2.13
C ARG A 12 11.28 1.89 1.55
N THR A 13 11.34 2.07 0.24
CA THR A 13 10.58 3.12 -0.46
C THR A 13 9.08 2.92 -0.29
N ARG A 14 8.57 1.68 -0.43
CA ARG A 14 7.15 1.39 -0.18
C ARG A 14 6.73 1.65 1.25
N VAL A 15 7.52 1.21 2.23
CA VAL A 15 7.25 1.51 3.65
C VAL A 15 7.11 3.02 3.84
N ARG A 16 8.02 3.82 3.27
CA ARG A 16 7.93 5.28 3.33
C ARG A 16 6.65 5.82 2.68
N GLN A 17 6.25 5.30 1.52
CA GLN A 17 5.02 5.72 0.85
C GLN A 17 3.78 5.49 1.73
N GLU A 18 3.69 4.36 2.45
CA GLU A 18 2.57 4.08 3.37
C GLU A 18 2.51 5.08 4.54
N PHE A 19 3.66 5.49 5.08
CA PHE A 19 3.71 6.55 6.10
C PHE A 19 3.31 7.92 5.53
N GLU A 20 3.76 8.26 4.32
CA GLU A 20 3.44 9.54 3.69
C GLU A 20 1.94 9.67 3.35
N LYS A 21 1.21 8.56 3.09
CA LYS A 21 -0.25 8.57 2.89
C LYS A 21 -1.01 9.22 4.06
N HIS A 22 -0.53 9.04 5.28
CA HIS A 22 -1.18 9.53 6.51
C HIS A 22 -0.50 10.76 7.10
N ARG A 23 0.42 11.40 6.37
CA ARG A 23 1.23 12.53 6.87
C ARG A 23 0.42 13.72 7.39
N PHE A 24 -0.71 14.01 6.76
CA PHE A 24 -1.51 15.20 7.06
C PHE A 24 -2.66 14.95 8.05
N VAL A 25 -2.67 13.79 8.72
CA VAL A 25 -3.68 13.46 9.73
C VAL A 25 -3.37 14.22 11.02
N ASN A 26 -4.18 15.23 11.34
CA ASN A 26 -3.98 16.10 12.51
C ASN A 26 -4.83 15.70 13.74
N LYS A 27 -5.71 14.70 13.61
CA LYS A 27 -6.60 14.28 14.71
C LYS A 27 -5.91 13.23 15.57
N LEU A 28 -5.64 13.54 16.83
CA LEU A 28 -4.88 12.69 17.77
C LEU A 28 -5.47 11.26 17.89
N SER A 29 -6.78 11.15 18.10
CA SER A 29 -7.43 9.83 18.23
C SER A 29 -7.30 8.96 16.99
N VAL A 30 -7.18 9.55 15.81
CA VAL A 30 -6.95 8.81 14.56
C VAL A 30 -5.49 8.35 14.47
N VAL A 31 -4.55 9.19 14.90
CA VAL A 31 -3.12 8.84 14.94
C VAL A 31 -2.89 7.64 15.86
N ASP A 32 -3.53 7.61 17.03
CA ASP A 32 -3.40 6.49 17.97
C ASP A 32 -3.86 5.16 17.33
N VAL A 33 -5.00 5.18 16.61
CA VAL A 33 -5.51 4.01 15.90
C VAL A 33 -4.56 3.57 14.79
N LEU A 34 -4.00 4.53 14.02
CA LEU A 34 -3.04 4.23 12.96
C LEU A 34 -1.75 3.60 13.51
N LEU A 35 -1.25 4.09 14.64
CA LEU A 35 -0.09 3.52 15.31
C LEU A 35 -0.36 2.11 15.82
N MET A 36 -1.54 1.87 16.41
CA MET A 36 -1.94 0.54 16.86
C MET A 36 -2.02 -0.45 15.68
N GLN A 37 -2.63 -0.04 14.57
CA GLN A 37 -2.71 -0.86 13.35
C GLN A 37 -1.33 -1.15 12.77
N ASN A 38 -0.42 -0.16 12.74
CA ASN A 38 0.95 -0.35 12.25
C ASN A 38 1.74 -1.36 13.10
N ASN A 39 1.58 -1.31 14.42
CA ASN A 39 2.21 -2.27 15.31
C ASN A 39 1.66 -3.69 15.12
N ALA A 40 0.34 -3.84 14.94
CA ALA A 40 -0.27 -5.14 14.64
C ALA A 40 0.29 -5.71 13.32
N GLU A 41 0.34 -4.89 12.27
CA GLU A 41 0.90 -5.25 10.96
C GLU A 41 2.37 -5.71 11.06
N TYR A 42 3.18 -4.98 11.81
CA TYR A 42 4.58 -5.34 12.05
C TYR A 42 4.72 -6.68 12.76
N GLN A 43 3.91 -6.93 13.79
CA GLN A 43 3.91 -8.22 14.51
C GLN A 43 3.48 -9.37 13.59
N GLU A 44 2.43 -9.20 12.80
CA GLU A 44 1.96 -10.21 11.84
C GLU A 44 3.02 -10.57 10.80
N MET A 45 3.77 -9.58 10.31
CA MET A 45 4.88 -9.79 9.36
C MET A 45 6.09 -10.46 10.01
N MET A 46 6.51 -9.99 11.19
CA MET A 46 7.70 -10.50 11.87
C MET A 46 7.50 -11.94 12.37
N ASN A 47 6.31 -12.25 12.86
CA ASN A 47 5.94 -13.59 13.32
C ASN A 47 5.54 -14.53 12.18
N TYR A 48 5.63 -14.08 10.92
CA TYR A 48 5.31 -14.87 9.73
C TYR A 48 3.86 -15.40 9.71
N TRP A 49 2.92 -14.61 10.25
CA TRP A 49 1.49 -14.93 10.22
C TRP A 49 0.86 -14.61 8.86
N LYS A 50 1.42 -13.63 8.13
CA LYS A 50 1.01 -13.32 6.76
C LYS A 50 1.64 -14.28 5.75
N GLN A 51 0.98 -14.44 4.61
CA GLN A 51 1.54 -15.11 3.42
C GLN A 51 2.12 -14.11 2.42
N SER A 52 2.97 -14.57 1.50
CA SER A 52 3.61 -13.72 0.47
C SER A 52 2.61 -12.88 -0.34
N THR A 53 1.43 -13.44 -0.62
CA THR A 53 0.32 -12.74 -1.31
C THR A 53 -0.12 -11.46 -0.59
N HIS A 54 -0.17 -11.46 0.74
CA HIS A 54 -0.55 -10.30 1.53
C HIS A 54 0.51 -9.20 1.43
N VAL A 55 1.79 -9.59 1.41
CA VAL A 55 2.90 -8.64 1.26
C VAL A 55 2.90 -8.05 -0.15
N MET A 56 2.69 -8.88 -1.17
CA MET A 56 2.59 -8.43 -2.57
C MET A 56 1.38 -7.50 -2.78
N GLY A 57 0.35 -7.58 -1.93
CA GLY A 57 -0.78 -6.65 -1.95
C GLY A 57 -0.41 -5.18 -1.81
N TYR A 58 0.70 -4.84 -1.15
CA TYR A 58 1.19 -3.46 -1.03
C TYR A 58 1.78 -2.90 -2.34
N PHE A 59 2.04 -3.75 -3.34
CA PHE A 59 2.67 -3.38 -4.60
C PHE A 59 1.61 -3.25 -5.69
N ASN A 60 0.91 -2.11 -5.72
CA ASN A 60 -0.19 -1.85 -6.68
C ASN A 60 0.23 -1.83 -8.15
N GLU A 61 1.48 -1.44 -8.44
CA GLU A 61 2.02 -1.37 -9.80
C GLU A 61 2.13 -2.75 -10.49
N GLU A 62 2.19 -3.85 -9.73
CA GLU A 62 2.27 -5.22 -10.26
C GLU A 62 0.95 -6.00 -10.15
N ASN A 63 -0.06 -5.44 -9.49
CA ASN A 63 -1.37 -6.07 -9.48
C ASN A 63 -1.97 -5.97 -10.89
N PHE A 64 -2.33 -7.12 -11.48
CA PHE A 64 -2.99 -7.28 -12.79
C PHE A 64 -4.24 -6.39 -13.00
N ARG A 65 -4.72 -5.70 -11.95
CA ARG A 65 -5.91 -4.84 -11.95
C ARG A 65 -5.66 -3.39 -11.47
N GLY A 66 -4.41 -2.95 -11.29
CA GLY A 66 -4.08 -1.98 -10.23
C GLY A 66 -3.72 -0.52 -10.57
N ALA A 67 -3.27 -0.18 -11.78
CA ALA A 67 -2.88 1.20 -12.12
C ALA A 67 -3.83 1.87 -13.14
N ASP A 68 -4.32 1.14 -14.13
CA ASP A 68 -5.25 1.65 -15.15
C ASP A 68 -6.73 1.68 -14.72
N ARG A 69 -7.00 1.61 -13.41
CA ARG A 69 -8.39 1.62 -12.92
C ARG A 69 -9.00 3.00 -12.90
N LEU A 70 -8.20 4.03 -12.61
CA LEU A 70 -8.64 5.41 -12.67
C LEU A 70 -8.02 6.06 -13.91
N PRO A 71 -8.82 6.74 -14.74
CA PRO A 71 -8.30 7.45 -15.89
C PRO A 71 -7.46 8.65 -15.44
N ASP A 72 -6.26 8.78 -15.97
CA ASP A 72 -5.33 9.87 -15.63
C ASP A 72 -5.80 11.25 -16.13
N SER A 73 -6.75 11.26 -17.07
CA SER A 73 -7.30 12.46 -17.68
C SER A 73 -8.79 12.29 -17.95
N PHE A 74 -9.53 13.39 -17.89
CA PHE A 74 -10.95 13.44 -18.23
C PHE A 74 -11.24 12.80 -19.59
N MET A 75 -10.40 13.02 -20.61
CA MET A 75 -10.63 12.47 -21.95
C MET A 75 -10.49 10.93 -21.97
N LYS A 76 -9.51 10.37 -21.23
CA LYS A 76 -9.35 8.91 -21.06
C LYS A 76 -10.58 8.33 -20.35
N GLY A 77 -11.06 8.99 -19.29
CA GLY A 77 -12.25 8.56 -18.55
C GLY A 77 -13.55 8.66 -19.34
N PHE A 78 -13.67 9.71 -20.16
CA PHE A 78 -14.81 9.92 -21.04
C PHE A 78 -14.86 8.85 -22.14
N LEU A 79 -13.73 8.57 -22.80
CA LEU A 79 -13.63 7.54 -23.85
C LEU A 79 -13.84 6.12 -23.29
N GLU A 80 -13.39 5.86 -22.06
CA GLU A 80 -13.59 4.58 -21.37
C GLU A 80 -15.00 4.43 -20.75
N GLY A 81 -15.84 5.46 -20.79
CA GLY A 81 -17.19 5.43 -20.19
C GLY A 81 -17.20 5.26 -18.68
N ARG A 82 -16.16 5.76 -18.01
CA ARG A 82 -15.90 5.61 -16.56
C ARG A 82 -16.17 6.88 -15.74
N ASN A 83 -16.83 7.88 -16.35
CA ASN A 83 -17.26 9.13 -15.71
C ASN A 83 -18.67 9.04 -15.14
#